data_AF-A0A917C1P0-F1
#
_entry.id   AF-A0A917C1P0-F1
#
_cell.length_a   1.000
_cell.length_b   1.000
_cell.length_c   1.000
_cell.angle_alpha   90.00
_cell.angle_beta   90.00
_cell.angle_gamma   90.00
#
_symmetry.space_group_name_H-M   'P 1'
#
loop_
_entity.id
_entity.type
_entity.pdbx_description
1 polymer ?
#
loop_
_entity_poly.entity_id
_entity_poly.type
_entity_poly.pdbx_seq_one_letter_code
_entity_poly.pdbx_strand_id
1 'polypeptide(L)'
;MYRNPHFANSYVPSTPAGWVHTNTYFPQQKMSGAVSRVVPNRDVEFTPQEADSDAHGQGFKLYKWTFVLNPNEYLVCRLSGTSTERVISAGFATDPLAPVYAVENFPRHPHVWVTSLHNTSSSRLNLYLYLIVKV
;
A
#
# COMPACT_ATOMS: atom_id res chain seq x y z
N MET A 1 4.19 -49.03 -46.14
CA MET A 1 3.14 -48.06 -45.74
C MET A 1 3.81 -46.77 -45.31
N TYR A 2 3.54 -45.68 -46.04
CA TYR A 2 3.42 -44.26 -45.61
C TYR A 2 4.35 -43.74 -44.46
N ARG A 3 5.11 -42.63 -44.53
CA ARG A 3 5.16 -41.46 -45.42
C ARG A 3 6.57 -40.85 -45.46
N ASN A 4 6.79 -40.19 -46.58
CA ASN A 4 7.80 -39.24 -47.01
C ASN A 4 7.66 -37.89 -46.21
N PRO A 5 8.25 -36.75 -46.60
CA PRO A 5 9.55 -36.18 -46.21
C PRO A 5 9.49 -34.68 -45.79
N HIS A 6 10.67 -34.04 -45.67
CA HIS A 6 10.99 -32.65 -46.05
C HIS A 6 10.76 -31.44 -45.10
N PHE A 7 11.90 -30.76 -44.86
CA PHE A 7 12.19 -29.32 -44.84
C PHE A 7 11.71 -28.38 -43.71
N ALA A 8 12.73 -27.69 -43.16
CA ALA A 8 12.85 -26.26 -42.87
C ALA A 8 12.01 -25.64 -41.73
N ASN A 9 12.70 -25.12 -40.70
CA ASN A 9 12.99 -23.68 -40.55
C ASN A 9 13.41 -23.42 -39.10
N SER A 10 14.64 -22.96 -38.90
CA SER A 10 15.05 -22.27 -37.67
C SER A 10 14.36 -20.92 -37.63
N TYR A 11 13.19 -20.85 -37.02
CA TYR A 11 12.59 -19.58 -36.62
C TYR A 11 13.35 -19.03 -35.42
N VAL A 12 14.07 -17.93 -35.63
CA VAL A 12 14.49 -17.03 -34.56
C VAL A 12 13.28 -16.16 -34.23
N PRO A 13 12.72 -16.23 -33.00
CA PRO A 13 11.70 -15.26 -32.62
C PRO A 13 12.40 -13.94 -32.31
N SER A 14 12.21 -12.97 -33.19
CA SER A 14 12.40 -11.54 -32.93
C SER A 14 11.76 -11.18 -31.59
N THR A 15 12.51 -10.59 -30.67
CA THR A 15 11.96 -9.99 -29.45
C THR A 15 11.00 -8.86 -29.78
N PRO A 16 9.72 -8.91 -29.39
CA PRO A 16 8.93 -7.71 -29.20
C PRO A 16 9.13 -7.26 -27.75
N ALA A 17 9.66 -6.05 -27.58
CA ALA A 17 9.64 -5.33 -26.32
C ALA A 17 8.18 -5.20 -25.84
N GLY A 18 7.85 -5.91 -24.76
CA GLY A 18 6.55 -5.85 -24.12
C GLY A 18 6.61 -6.61 -22.81
N TRP A 19 6.21 -5.96 -21.72
CA TRP A 19 6.01 -6.61 -20.44
C TRP A 19 4.92 -7.67 -20.57
N VAL A 20 5.31 -8.91 -20.90
CA VAL A 20 4.39 -10.04 -20.87
C VAL A 20 4.36 -10.56 -19.44
N HIS A 21 3.20 -10.48 -18.80
CA HIS A 21 2.95 -11.20 -17.57
C HIS A 21 3.14 -12.70 -17.84
N THR A 22 4.26 -13.27 -17.41
CA THR A 22 4.35 -14.73 -17.31
C THR A 22 3.28 -15.15 -16.33
N ASN A 23 2.39 -16.05 -16.76
CA ASN A 23 1.45 -16.74 -15.89
C ASN A 23 2.26 -17.65 -14.97
N THR A 24 2.93 -17.05 -13.97
CA THR A 24 3.61 -17.78 -12.92
C THR A 24 2.48 -18.40 -12.11
N TYR A 25 2.34 -19.72 -12.20
CA TYR A 25 1.54 -20.50 -11.26
C TYR A 25 2.04 -20.15 -9.86
N PHE A 26 1.32 -19.28 -9.16
CA PHE A 26 1.46 -19.19 -7.72
C PHE A 26 0.86 -20.49 -7.18
N PRO A 27 1.65 -21.40 -6.57
CA PRO A 27 1.05 -22.52 -5.87
C PRO A 27 0.11 -21.91 -4.83
N GLN A 28 -1.19 -22.17 -4.96
CA GLN A 28 -2.15 -21.84 -3.90
C GLN A 28 -1.71 -22.63 -2.67
N GLN A 29 -1.00 -21.97 -1.76
CA GLN A 29 -0.78 -22.52 -0.44
C GLN A 29 -2.17 -22.73 0.15
N LYS A 30 -2.56 -24.00 0.34
CA LYS A 30 -3.70 -24.35 1.18
C LYS A 30 -3.38 -23.76 2.55
N MET A 31 -3.98 -22.61 2.88
CA MET A 31 -3.96 -22.06 4.23
C MET A 31 -4.78 -23.02 5.10
N SER A 32 -4.16 -24.10 5.57
CA SER A 32 -4.73 -25.01 6.56
C SER A 32 -4.47 -24.43 7.95
N GLY A 33 -5.21 -23.38 8.26
CA GLY A 33 -5.25 -22.76 9.57
C GLY A 33 -6.53 -21.95 9.65
N ALA A 34 -7.21 -21.96 10.80
CA ALA A 34 -8.28 -21.01 11.03
C ALA A 34 -7.68 -19.61 10.85
N VAL A 35 -8.15 -18.86 9.83
CA VAL A 35 -7.76 -17.46 9.65
C VAL A 35 -8.33 -16.71 10.86
N SER A 36 -7.50 -16.50 11.87
CA SER A 36 -7.88 -15.69 13.01
C SER A 36 -8.10 -14.27 12.50
N ARG A 37 -9.34 -13.76 12.64
CA ARG A 37 -9.68 -12.41 12.25
C ARG A 37 -8.88 -11.45 13.14
N VAL A 38 -7.91 -10.76 12.56
CA VAL A 38 -7.26 -9.63 13.23
C VAL A 38 -8.30 -8.53 13.37
N VAL A 39 -8.67 -8.21 14.61
CA VAL A 39 -9.52 -7.07 14.93
C VAL A 39 -8.58 -5.90 15.26
N PRO A 40 -8.64 -4.77 14.55
CA PRO A 40 -7.79 -3.64 14.88
C PRO A 40 -8.10 -3.16 16.29
N ASN A 41 -7.06 -2.83 17.04
CA ASN A 41 -7.19 -2.29 18.38
C ASN A 41 -7.84 -0.90 18.34
N ARG A 42 -7.47 -0.10 17.34
CA ARG A 42 -7.96 1.26 17.14
C ARG A 42 -8.19 1.56 15.68
N ASP A 43 -9.17 2.42 15.44
CA ASP A 43 -9.54 2.97 14.16
C ASP A 43 -9.64 4.49 14.33
N VAL A 44 -8.77 5.23 13.65
CA VAL A 44 -8.59 6.67 13.86
C VAL A 44 -8.71 7.40 12.53
N GLU A 45 -9.51 8.47 12.52
CA GLU A 45 -9.61 9.40 11.41
C GLU A 45 -8.66 10.58 11.63
N PHE A 46 -7.92 10.91 10.57
CA PHE A 46 -6.96 12.02 10.53
C PHE A 46 -7.46 13.01 9.49
N THR A 47 -7.92 14.16 9.99
CA THR A 47 -8.58 15.17 9.16
C THR A 47 -7.61 16.31 8.79
N PRO A 48 -7.86 17.04 7.69
CA PRO A 48 -7.04 18.19 7.31
C PRO A 48 -6.92 19.29 8.39
N GLN A 49 -7.91 19.41 9.27
CA GLN A 49 -7.97 20.43 10.32
C GLN A 49 -6.93 20.19 11.42
N GLU A 50 -6.54 18.94 11.62
CA GLU A 50 -5.58 18.50 12.63
C GLU A 50 -4.18 18.27 12.05
N ALA A 51 -4.01 18.54 10.75
CA ALA A 51 -2.79 18.28 10.00
C ALA A 51 -1.89 19.51 9.96
N ASP A 52 -0.58 19.29 10.00
CA ASP A 52 0.37 20.23 9.40
C ASP A 52 0.25 20.12 7.89
N SER A 53 0.13 21.26 7.19
CA SER A 53 -0.08 21.27 5.74
C SER A 53 0.96 22.11 4.99
N ASP A 54 1.54 21.55 3.94
CA ASP A 54 2.47 22.24 3.04
C ASP A 54 1.92 22.25 1.62
N ALA A 55 2.05 23.38 0.93
CA ALA A 55 1.77 23.48 -0.50
C ALA A 55 2.98 22.97 -1.30
N HIS A 56 2.78 22.00 -2.19
CA HIS A 56 3.84 21.42 -3.02
C HIS A 56 3.83 21.93 -4.47
N GLY A 57 3.07 23.00 -4.75
CA GLY A 57 2.92 23.58 -6.08
C GLY A 57 2.03 22.74 -7.02
N GLN A 58 1.63 23.32 -8.16
CA GLN A 58 0.83 22.64 -9.20
C GLN A 58 -0.47 21.99 -8.70
N GLY A 59 -1.08 22.55 -7.66
CA GLY A 59 -2.30 22.04 -7.03
C GLY A 59 -2.08 20.81 -6.13
N PHE A 60 -0.84 20.43 -5.82
CA PHE A 60 -0.55 19.41 -4.83
C PHE A 60 -0.41 20.00 -3.43
N LYS A 61 -0.88 19.26 -2.45
CA LYS A 61 -0.75 19.57 -1.03
C LYS A 61 -0.34 18.32 -0.26
N LEU A 62 0.51 18.52 0.75
CA LEU A 62 0.94 17.49 1.68
C LEU A 62 0.31 17.76 3.05
N TYR A 63 -0.40 16.78 3.59
CA TYR A 63 -0.85 16.75 4.97
C TYR A 63 0.03 15.82 5.79
N LYS A 64 0.36 16.22 7.02
CA LYS A 64 1.18 15.46 7.96
C LYS A 64 0.52 15.41 9.32
N TRP A 65 0.62 14.25 9.98
CA TRP A 65 0.18 14.07 11.36
C TRP A 65 1.25 13.33 12.15
N THR A 66 1.33 13.64 13.44
CA THR A 66 2.11 12.85 14.39
C THR A 66 1.16 12.10 15.31
N PHE A 67 1.41 10.82 15.54
CA PHE A 67 0.57 9.98 16.39
C PHE A 67 1.41 8.99 17.18
N VAL A 68 0.83 8.43 18.25
CA VAL A 68 1.48 7.38 19.05
C VAL A 68 0.90 6.03 18.68
N LEU A 69 1.78 5.12 18.26
CA LEU A 69 1.48 3.72 17.99
C LEU A 69 1.91 2.87 19.20
N ASN A 70 0.97 2.22 19.87
CA ASN A 70 1.21 1.39 21.06
C ASN A 70 1.90 0.07 20.71
N PRO A 71 2.56 -0.58 21.69
CA PRO A 71 3.13 -1.93 21.52
C PRO A 71 2.10 -2.94 21.04
N ASN A 72 2.50 -3.82 20.11
CA ASN A 72 1.70 -4.97 19.63
C ASN A 72 0.30 -4.60 19.11
N GLU A 73 0.08 -3.35 18.71
CA GLU A 73 -1.24 -2.90 18.28
C GLU A 73 -1.38 -2.93 16.75
N TYR A 74 -2.58 -3.28 16.30
CA TYR A 74 -3.08 -3.02 14.96
C TYR A 74 -3.85 -1.70 14.96
N LEU A 75 -3.39 -0.72 14.19
CA LEU A 75 -4.01 0.59 14.04
C LEU A 75 -4.48 0.78 12.60
N VAL A 76 -5.74 1.17 12.42
CA VAL A 76 -6.25 1.64 11.12
C VAL A 76 -6.24 3.16 11.10
N CYS A 77 -5.50 3.74 10.16
CA CYS A 77 -5.44 5.17 9.92
C CYS A 77 -6.30 5.51 8.69
N ARG A 78 -7.33 6.33 8.86
CA ARG A 78 -8.09 6.94 7.75
C ARG A 78 -7.59 8.36 7.53
N LEU A 79 -6.81 8.56 6.48
CA LEU A 79 -6.23 9.84 6.14
C LEU A 79 -7.16 10.54 5.15
N SER A 80 -7.80 11.62 5.59
CA SER A 80 -8.82 12.34 4.82
C SER A 80 -8.22 13.60 4.19
N GLY A 81 -8.51 13.82 2.91
CA GLY A 81 -8.44 15.14 2.27
C GLY A 81 -9.76 15.89 2.43
N THR A 82 -9.84 17.11 1.91
CA THR A 82 -11.12 17.84 1.84
C THR A 82 -12.01 17.28 0.71
N SER A 83 -13.28 17.68 0.68
CA SER A 83 -14.24 17.27 -0.37
C SER A 83 -13.87 17.75 -1.79
N THR A 84 -13.00 18.76 -1.90
CA THR A 84 -12.50 19.29 -3.17
C THR A 84 -11.17 18.67 -3.59
N GLU A 85 -10.58 17.80 -2.77
CA GLU A 85 -9.23 17.27 -2.97
C GLU A 85 -9.26 15.77 -3.23
N ARG A 86 -8.50 15.33 -4.23
CA ARG A 86 -8.33 13.91 -4.53
C ARG A 86 -7.06 13.37 -3.85
N VAL A 87 -7.18 12.24 -3.16
CA VAL A 87 -6.00 11.54 -2.61
C VAL A 87 -5.16 10.94 -3.72
N ILE A 88 -3.85 11.14 -3.65
CA ILE A 88 -2.87 10.68 -4.64
C ILE A 88 -2.04 9.55 -4.06
N SER A 89 -1.48 9.76 -2.87
CA SER A 89 -0.69 8.74 -2.17
C SER A 89 -0.64 9.06 -0.70
N ALA A 90 -0.37 8.05 0.12
CA ALA A 90 -0.15 8.23 1.55
C ALA A 90 0.86 7.20 2.06
N GLY A 91 1.38 7.45 3.25
CA GLY A 91 2.31 6.55 3.91
C GLY A 91 2.61 6.98 5.33
N PHE A 92 3.64 6.33 5.88
CA PHE A 92 4.05 6.55 7.25
C PHE A 92 5.57 6.40 7.38
N ALA A 93 6.11 6.98 8.44
CA ALA A 93 7.47 6.81 8.89
C ALA A 93 7.52 6.67 10.42
N THR A 94 8.65 6.18 10.92
CA THR A 94 8.97 6.17 12.35
C THR A 94 10.35 6.79 12.50
N ASP A 95 10.57 7.51 13.60
CA ASP A 95 11.89 8.03 13.96
C ASP A 95 12.13 7.78 15.46
N PRO A 96 13.11 6.92 15.83
CA PRO A 96 13.98 6.13 14.95
C PRO A 96 13.23 5.05 14.17
N LEU A 97 13.88 4.46 13.16
CA LEU A 97 13.32 3.34 12.38
C LEU A 97 12.93 2.19 13.31
N ALA A 98 11.67 1.76 13.22
CA ALA A 98 11.09 0.74 14.08
C ALA A 98 10.31 -0.34 13.30
N PRO A 99 10.11 -1.55 13.87
CA PRO A 99 9.48 -2.68 13.18
C PRO A 99 7.95 -2.54 13.14
N VAL A 100 7.48 -1.69 12.22
CA VAL A 100 6.06 -1.47 11.91
C VAL A 100 5.76 -2.01 10.52
N TYR A 101 4.76 -2.88 10.42
CA TYR A 101 4.33 -3.46 9.15
C TYR A 101 3.07 -2.78 8.62
N ALA A 102 3.06 -2.46 7.33
CA ALA A 102 1.83 -2.13 6.62
C ALA A 102 1.08 -3.43 6.31
N VAL A 103 -0.13 -3.55 6.85
CA VAL A 103 -1.05 -4.66 6.57
C VAL A 103 -1.88 -4.34 5.32
N GLU A 104 -2.36 -3.10 5.21
CA GLU A 104 -3.09 -2.59 4.06
C GLU A 104 -2.68 -1.14 3.80
N ASN A 105 -2.60 -0.73 2.54
CA ASN A 105 -2.30 0.65 2.16
C ASN A 105 -2.94 0.97 0.80
N PHE A 106 -4.07 1.66 0.78
CA PHE A 106 -4.83 1.88 -0.45
C PHE A 106 -5.75 3.11 -0.40
N PRO A 107 -6.09 3.71 -1.56
CA PRO A 107 -7.13 4.73 -1.64
C PRO A 107 -8.50 4.07 -1.50
N ARG A 108 -9.18 4.26 -0.37
CA ARG A 108 -10.50 3.66 -0.13
C ARG A 108 -11.59 4.32 -0.98
N HIS A 109 -11.52 5.64 -1.14
CA HIS A 109 -12.39 6.42 -2.02
C HIS A 109 -11.65 7.72 -2.42
N PRO A 110 -12.21 8.59 -3.28
CA PRO A 110 -11.47 9.72 -3.86
C PRO A 110 -10.83 10.70 -2.85
N HIS A 111 -11.33 10.75 -1.61
CA HIS A 111 -10.91 11.71 -0.59
C HIS A 111 -10.28 11.05 0.64
N VAL A 112 -10.19 9.71 0.69
CA VAL A 112 -9.67 9.00 1.86
C VAL A 112 -8.71 7.90 1.44
N TRP A 113 -7.55 7.91 2.08
CA TRP A 113 -6.58 6.84 2.06
C TRP A 113 -6.64 6.03 3.35
N VAL A 114 -6.53 4.71 3.26
CA VAL A 114 -6.47 3.83 4.43
C VAL A 114 -5.10 3.18 4.51
N THR A 115 -4.50 3.28 5.69
CA THR A 115 -3.25 2.60 6.04
C THR A 115 -3.46 1.83 7.34
N SER A 116 -3.46 0.50 7.25
CA SER A 116 -3.53 -0.40 8.39
C SER A 116 -2.11 -0.80 8.80
N LEU A 117 -1.73 -0.54 10.05
CA LEU A 117 -0.38 -0.73 10.58
C LEU A 117 -0.36 -1.71 11.74
N HIS A 118 0.74 -2.45 11.88
CA HIS A 118 1.00 -3.32 13.03
C HIS A 118 2.36 -3.00 13.63
N ASN A 119 2.36 -2.55 14.89
CA ASN A 119 3.60 -2.40 15.67
C ASN A 119 3.98 -3.74 16.28
N THR A 120 5.07 -4.36 15.85
CA THR A 120 5.53 -5.62 16.43
C THR A 120 6.50 -5.46 17.61
N SER A 121 6.84 -4.22 17.95
CA SER A 121 7.71 -3.94 19.09
C SER A 121 6.95 -3.96 20.41
N SER A 122 7.69 -4.16 21.50
CA SER A 122 7.20 -4.01 22.88
C SER A 122 7.14 -2.55 23.35
N SER A 123 7.48 -1.59 22.49
CA SER A 123 7.61 -0.16 22.82
C SER A 123 6.56 0.68 22.10
N ARG A 124 6.21 1.82 22.71
CA ARG A 124 5.44 2.87 22.02
C ARG A 124 6.34 3.52 20.96
N LEU A 125 5.76 3.83 19.80
CA LEU A 125 6.46 4.45 18.68
C LEU A 125 5.79 5.77 18.31
N ASN A 126 6.62 6.75 17.97
CA ASN A 126 6.15 7.96 17.29
C ASN A 126 5.95 7.61 15.81
N LEU A 127 4.73 7.81 15.35
CA LEU A 127 4.30 7.56 13.99
C LEU A 127 4.10 8.89 13.28
N TYR A 128 4.76 9.06 12.15
CA TYR A 128 4.61 10.20 11.27
C TYR A 128 3.82 9.77 10.05
N LEU A 129 2.58 10.25 9.92
CA LEU A 129 1.70 9.95 8.81
C LEU A 129 1.77 11.08 7.78
N TYR A 130 1.64 10.73 6.50
CA TYR A 130 1.51 11.74 5.45
C TYR A 130 0.46 11.35 4.41
N LEU A 131 -0.19 12.36 3.84
CA LEU A 131 -1.13 12.24 2.73
C LEU A 131 -0.85 13.32 1.69
N ILE A 132 -0.64 12.91 0.44
CA ILE A 132 -0.54 13.81 -0.70
C ILE A 132 -1.88 13.85 -1.41
N VAL A 133 -2.41 15.05 -1.60
CA VAL A 133 -3.65 15.31 -2.32
C VAL A 133 -3.43 16.24 -3.50
N LYS A 134 -4.40 16.27 -4.41
CA LYS A 134 -4.47 17.20 -5.52
C LYS A 134 -5.81 17.94 -5.51
N VAL A 135 -5.75 19.26 -5.61
CA VAL A 135 -6.89 20.18 -5.86
C VAL A 135 -7.21 20.20 -7.34
#